data_AF-A0A955PR19-F1
#
_entry.id   AF-A0A955PR19-F1
#
_cell.length_a   1.000
_cell.length_b   1.000
_cell.length_c   1.000
_cell.angle_alpha   90.00
_cell.angle_beta   90.00
_cell.angle_gamma   90.00
#
_symmetry.space_group_name_H-M   'P 1'
#
loop_
_entity.id
_entity.type
_entity.pdbx_description
1 polymer ?
#
loop_
_entity_poly.entity_id
_entity_poly.type
_entity_poly.pdbx_seq_one_letter_code
_entity_poly.pdbx_strand_id
1 'polypeptide(L)'
;LSGEILDRDAIEEPWDIYPESAPPVFVGHYWLPPQPPQTYGNVVCLDYSVAKGGFLTAYQWNPRDPISSRTFVTAYPEIAT
;
A
#
# COMPACT_ATOMS: atom_id res chain seq x y z
N LEU A 1 18.52 9.65 22.27
CA LEU A 1 18.02 10.31 21.05
C LEU A 1 16.52 10.44 21.25
N SER A 2 16.10 11.61 21.72
CA SER A 2 14.71 11.93 22.02
C SER A 2 13.88 11.80 20.75
N GLY A 3 12.97 10.82 20.73
CA GLY A 3 11.90 10.80 19.75
C GLY A 3 11.00 11.98 20.04
N GLU A 4 11.23 13.10 19.35
CA GLU A 4 10.22 14.12 19.19
C GLU A 4 9.07 13.46 18.43
N ILE A 5 7.99 13.19 19.17
CA ILE A 5 6.69 12.95 18.59
C ILE A 5 6.38 14.24 17.85
N LEU A 6 6.44 14.21 16.52
CA LEU A 6 5.96 15.31 15.69
C LEU A 6 4.53 15.60 16.15
N ASP A 7 4.35 16.80 16.69
CA ASP A 7 3.06 17.31 17.12
C ASP A 7 2.11 17.17 15.93
N ARG A 8 1.03 16.41 16.13
CA ARG A 8 0.09 16.04 15.06
C ARG A 8 -0.60 17.27 14.47
N ASP A 9 -0.57 18.37 15.22
CA ASP A 9 -1.17 19.66 14.90
C ASP A 9 -0.15 20.64 14.28
N ALA A 10 1.14 20.30 14.19
CA ALA A 10 2.19 21.17 13.65
C ALA A 10 2.38 21.09 12.12
N ILE A 11 1.53 20.34 11.42
CA ILE A 11 1.48 20.27 9.95
C ILE A 11 0.19 20.94 9.47
N GLU A 12 0.16 22.27 9.55
CA GLU A 12 -0.85 23.15 8.91
C GLU A 12 -0.53 23.44 7.43
N GLU A 13 0.13 22.53 6.71
CA GLU A 13 0.22 22.60 5.25
C GLU A 13 -0.91 21.72 4.68
N PRO A 14 -1.81 22.25 3.82
CA PRO A 14 -2.85 21.41 3.23
C PRO A 14 -2.17 20.34 2.39
N TRP A 15 -2.18 19.10 2.89
CA TRP A 15 -1.75 17.96 2.10
C TRP A 15 -2.69 17.83 0.91
N ASP A 16 -2.17 18.05 -0.30
CA ASP A 16 -2.89 17.75 -1.53
C ASP A 16 -3.11 16.23 -1.61
N ILE A 17 -4.28 15.79 -1.16
CA ILE A 17 -4.69 14.39 -1.25
C ILE A 17 -4.82 14.02 -2.72
N TYR A 18 -4.22 12.90 -3.11
CA TYR A 18 -4.31 12.41 -4.48
C TYR A 18 -5.80 12.24 -4.89
N PRO A 19 -6.28 12.91 -5.96
CA PRO A 19 -7.69 12.90 -6.29
C PRO A 19 -8.19 11.52 -6.71
N GLU A 20 -9.36 11.10 -6.24
CA GLU A 20 -9.99 9.82 -6.64
C GLU A 20 -10.31 9.74 -8.14
N SER A 21 -10.50 10.90 -8.79
CA SER A 21 -10.75 11.01 -10.23
C SER A 21 -9.48 10.92 -11.09
N ALA A 22 -8.30 10.97 -10.49
CA ALA A 22 -7.04 10.83 -11.19
C ALA A 22 -6.74 9.35 -11.53
N PRO A 23 -5.77 9.07 -12.43
CA PRO A 23 -5.40 7.70 -12.78
C PRO A 23 -5.02 6.85 -11.55
N PRO A 24 -5.32 5.54 -11.51
CA PRO A 24 -4.87 4.69 -10.41
C PRO A 24 -3.35 4.67 -10.26
N VAL A 25 -2.87 4.66 -9.02
CA VAL A 25 -1.44 4.66 -8.68
C VAL A 25 -1.08 3.37 -7.97
N PHE A 26 -0.12 2.63 -8.53
CA PHE A 26 0.43 1.41 -7.94
C PHE A 26 1.83 1.69 -7.40
N VAL A 27 2.04 1.46 -6.11
CA VAL A 27 3.29 1.81 -5.42
C VAL A 27 3.84 0.64 -4.62
N GLY A 28 5.13 0.70 -4.34
CA GLY A 28 5.80 -0.17 -3.36
C GLY A 28 6.61 0.68 -2.39
N HIS A 29 7.77 0.18 -1.93
CA HIS A 29 8.75 0.86 -1.07
C HIS A 29 8.33 1.05 0.40
N TYR A 30 7.04 1.07 0.71
CA TYR A 30 6.53 1.36 2.05
C TYR A 30 6.58 0.21 3.05
N TRP A 31 7.05 -0.98 2.65
CA TRP A 31 7.18 -2.16 3.53
C TRP A 31 5.97 -2.35 4.46
N LEU A 32 4.78 -2.48 3.88
CA LEU A 32 3.57 -2.68 4.66
C LEU A 32 3.65 -3.99 5.44
N PRO A 33 3.07 -4.04 6.65
CA PRO A 33 3.01 -5.27 7.44
C PRO A 33 2.19 -6.33 6.69
N PRO A 34 2.44 -7.63 6.95
CA PRO A 34 1.75 -8.74 6.29
C PRO A 34 0.30 -8.87 6.75
N GLN A 35 -0.55 -7.98 6.26
CA GLN A 35 -2.00 -7.94 6.48
C GLN A 35 -2.72 -8.16 5.15
N PRO A 36 -4.00 -8.57 5.15
CA PRO A 36 -4.76 -8.69 3.91
C PRO A 36 -4.66 -7.40 3.08
N PRO A 37 -4.28 -7.48 1.79
CA PRO A 37 -4.09 -6.28 0.99
C PRO A 37 -5.35 -5.41 0.88
N GLN A 38 -5.16 -4.09 0.92
CA GLN A 38 -6.23 -3.11 0.90
C GLN A 38 -5.96 -2.03 -0.14
N THR A 39 -7.03 -1.38 -0.59
CA THR A 39 -7.00 -0.25 -1.51
C THR A 39 -7.30 1.03 -0.74
N TYR A 40 -6.61 2.12 -1.05
CA TYR A 40 -6.85 3.45 -0.48
C TYR A 40 -7.36 4.36 -1.60
N GLY A 41 -8.67 4.29 -1.87
CA GLY A 41 -9.26 4.93 -3.05
C GLY A 41 -8.67 4.35 -4.34
N ASN A 42 -8.08 5.20 -5.18
CA ASN A 42 -7.38 4.83 -6.41
C ASN A 42 -5.86 4.60 -6.21
N VAL A 43 -5.37 4.55 -4.97
CA VAL A 43 -3.98 4.22 -4.64
C VAL A 43 -3.88 2.80 -4.09
N VAL A 44 -2.95 2.01 -4.65
CA VAL A 44 -2.76 0.60 -4.35
C VAL A 44 -1.28 0.35 -4.02
N CYS A 45 -1.00 -0.05 -2.78
CA CYS A 45 0.34 -0.49 -2.40
C CYS A 45 0.49 -2.00 -2.64
N LEU A 46 1.60 -2.43 -3.25
CA LEU A 46 1.92 -3.82 -3.54
C LEU A 46 3.07 -4.36 -2.68
N ASP A 47 3.68 -3.51 -1.85
CA ASP A 47 4.82 -3.89 -1.03
C ASP A 47 4.37 -4.34 0.35
N TYR A 48 4.09 -5.65 0.45
CA TYR A 48 3.80 -6.34 1.71
C TYR A 48 5.05 -7.03 2.27
N SER A 49 6.22 -6.39 2.13
CA SER A 49 7.43 -6.75 2.86
C SER A 49 7.94 -8.17 2.62
N VAL A 50 7.89 -8.70 1.39
CA VAL A 50 8.35 -10.07 1.09
C VAL A 50 9.80 -10.34 1.58
N ALA A 51 10.68 -9.33 1.50
CA ALA A 51 12.06 -9.41 1.97
C ALA A 51 12.22 -9.29 3.51
N LYS A 52 11.12 -9.06 4.24
CA LYS A 52 11.08 -8.86 5.70
C LYS A 52 9.95 -9.69 6.33
N GLY A 53 9.80 -10.93 5.89
CA GLY A 53 8.87 -11.90 6.48
C GLY A 53 7.39 -11.70 6.12
N GLY A 54 7.09 -10.86 5.12
CA GLY A 54 5.77 -10.77 4.52
C GLY A 54 5.64 -11.62 3.26
N PHE A 55 4.91 -11.14 2.26
CA PHE A 55 4.59 -11.90 1.06
C PHE A 55 4.64 -11.05 -0.21
N LEU A 56 4.81 -11.70 -1.36
CA LEU A 56 4.79 -11.05 -2.66
C LEU A 56 3.33 -10.78 -3.03
N THR A 57 3.03 -9.54 -3.43
CA THR A 57 1.67 -9.13 -3.79
C THR A 57 1.66 -8.56 -5.21
N ALA A 58 0.66 -8.96 -5.98
CA ALA A 58 0.34 -8.41 -7.29
C ALA A 58 -1.12 -7.94 -7.31
N TYR A 59 -1.45 -7.06 -8.27
CA TYR A 59 -2.80 -6.57 -8.49
C TYR A 59 -3.18 -6.80 -9.95
N GLN A 60 -4.30 -7.49 -10.20
CA GLN A 60 -4.81 -7.73 -11.54
C GLN A 60 -5.63 -6.53 -12.01
N TRP A 61 -4.98 -5.57 -12.67
CA TRP A 61 -5.64 -4.35 -13.13
C TRP A 61 -6.42 -4.54 -14.43
N ASN A 62 -7.67 -4.07 -14.43
CA ASN A 62 -8.49 -3.89 -15.62
C ASN A 62 -8.99 -2.44 -15.66
N PRO A 63 -8.69 -1.65 -16.70
CA PRO A 63 -9.09 -0.24 -16.78
C PRO A 63 -10.61 -0.02 -16.86
N ARG A 64 -11.41 -1.07 -17.10
CA ARG A 64 -12.87 -1.01 -17.11
C ARG A 64 -13.51 -1.26 -15.74
N ASP A 65 -12.74 -1.76 -14.77
CA ASP A 65 -13.23 -2.13 -13.46
C ASP A 65 -12.77 -1.11 -12.41
N PRO A 66 -13.57 -0.83 -11.37
CA PRO A 66 -13.13 -0.01 -10.26
C PRO A 66 -11.98 -0.69 -9.50
N ILE A 67 -11.14 0.11 -8.86
CA ILE A 67 -10.10 -0.41 -7.95
C ILE A 67 -10.79 -1.15 -6.79
N SER A 68 -10.34 -2.38 -6.53
CA SER A 68 -11.00 -3.29 -5.58
C SER A 68 -10.00 -4.26 -4.96
N SER A 69 -10.15 -4.48 -3.65
CA SER A 69 -9.35 -5.46 -2.90
C SER A 69 -9.55 -6.91 -3.36
N ARG A 70 -10.57 -7.19 -4.18
CA ARG A 70 -10.83 -8.55 -4.72
C ARG A 70 -9.85 -9.01 -5.79
N THR A 71 -9.08 -8.09 -6.36
CA THR A 71 -8.20 -8.37 -7.51
C THR A 71 -6.73 -8.54 -7.12
N PHE A 72 -6.42 -8.47 -5.81
CA PHE A 72 -5.10 -8.81 -5.31
C PHE A 72 -4.82 -10.30 -5.44
N VAL A 73 -3.57 -10.62 -5.75
CA VAL A 73 -3.03 -11.98 -5.78
C VAL A 73 -1.79 -11.98 -4.90
N THR A 74 -1.70 -12.94 -3.97
CA THR A 74 -0.58 -13.05 -3.03
C THR A 74 0.14 -14.38 -3.18
N ALA A 75 1.46 -14.35 -3.03
CA ALA A 75 2.32 -15.52 -2.97
C ALA A 75 3.19 -15.44 -1.71
N TYR A 76 3.03 -16.43 -0.82
CA TYR A 76 3.81 -16.51 0.41
C TYR A 76 5.15 -17.19 0.12
N PRO A 77 6.27 -16.66 0.65
CA PRO A 77 7.56 -17.32 0.49
C PRO A 77 7.47 -18.72 1.13
N GLU A 78 8.00 -19.73 0.43
CA GLU A 78 8.22 -21.03 1.05
C GLU A 78 9.20 -20.85 2.20
N ILE A 79 8.81 -21.30 3.40
CA ILE A 79 9.77 -21.38 4.51
C ILE A 79 10.73 -22.50 4.10
N ALA A 80 11.96 -22.13 3.76
CA ALA A 80 13.05 -23.10 3.65
C ALA A 80 13.23 -23.74 5.03
N THR A 81 12.68 -24.95 5.17
CA THR A 81 12.87 -25.83 6.33
C THR A 81 14.28 -26.37 6.40
#